data_AF-A0A3G8LWY4-F1
#
_entry.id   AF-A0A3G8LWY4-F1
#
_cell.length_a   1.000
_cell.length_b   1.000
_cell.length_c   1.000
_cell.angle_alpha   90.00
_cell.angle_beta   90.00
_cell.angle_gamma   90.00
#
_symmetry.space_group_name_H-M   'P 1'
#
loop_
_entity.id
_entity.type
_entity.pdbx_description
1 polymer ?
#
loop_
_entity_poly.entity_id
_entity_poly.type
_entity_poly.pdbx_seq_one_letter_code
_entity_poly.pdbx_strand_id
1 'polypeptide(L)'
;MHTGNGVRLVKEATKRVNEKDPMAYSTLAWLYESGMFIAQDINHAISLHKEFLALDVELPKSSVTAAHEELAKLYKIQQNWLAVSDHAQYVFDNTTFEFNKKYAAQLIKIAQDKLVEEGHSKH
;
A
#
# COMPACT_ATOMS: atom_id res chain seq x y z
N MET A 1 33.22 1.40 -5.39
CA MET A 1 32.28 2.25 -4.63
C MET A 1 31.25 2.78 -5.63
N HIS A 2 30.06 2.19 -5.70
CA HIS A 2 29.03 2.57 -6.70
C HIS A 2 28.29 3.83 -6.25
N THR A 3 28.75 5.01 -6.69
CA THR A 3 28.21 6.32 -6.29
C THR A 3 27.05 6.81 -7.19
N GLY A 4 26.23 5.92 -7.76
CA GLY A 4 25.25 6.33 -8.80
C GLY A 4 23.87 5.66 -8.82
N ASN A 5 23.45 4.92 -7.78
CA ASN A 5 22.36 3.94 -7.97
C ASN A 5 20.97 4.37 -7.48
N GLY A 6 20.86 5.26 -6.50
CA GLY A 6 19.56 5.63 -5.90
C GLY A 6 18.69 6.55 -6.74
N VAL A 7 19.26 7.69 -7.17
CA VAL A 7 18.55 8.66 -8.03
C VAL A 7 18.20 8.04 -9.39
N ARG A 8 19.06 7.16 -9.93
CA ARG A 8 18.76 6.43 -11.16
C ARG A 8 17.60 5.45 -10.98
N LEU A 9 17.53 4.76 -9.84
CA LEU A 9 16.43 3.86 -9.52
C LEU A 9 15.09 4.62 -9.46
N VAL A 10 15.05 5.75 -8.75
CA VAL A 10 13.86 6.61 -8.70
C VAL A 10 13.45 7.03 -10.11
N LYS A 11 14.39 7.58 -10.90
CA LYS A 11 14.12 8.04 -12.27
C LYS A 11 13.58 6.93 -13.17
N GLU A 12 14.16 5.73 -13.08
CA GLU A 12 13.73 4.58 -13.88
C GLU A 12 12.34 4.08 -13.45
N ALA A 13 12.08 3.98 -12.15
CA ALA A 13 10.77 3.60 -11.63
C ALA A 13 9.69 4.61 -12.04
N THR A 14 9.97 5.92 -11.95
CA THR A 14 9.07 6.98 -12.42
C THR A 14 8.79 6.87 -13.92
N LYS A 15 9.83 6.63 -14.73
CA LYS A 15 9.66 6.45 -16.18
C LYS A 15 8.72 5.27 -16.48
N ARG A 16 8.93 4.11 -15.85
CA ARG A 16 8.13 2.91 -16.07
C ARG A 16 6.69 3.03 -15.55
N VAL A 17 6.46 3.81 -14.48
CA VAL A 17 5.10 4.20 -14.05
C VAL A 17 4.38 5.01 -15.13
N ASN A 18 5.06 5.96 -15.79
CA ASN A 18 4.48 6.70 -16.91
C ASN A 18 4.16 5.80 -18.13
N GLU A 19 4.91 4.72 -18.30
CA GLU A 19 4.69 3.68 -19.31
C GLU A 19 3.65 2.61 -18.88
N LYS A 20 3.01 2.79 -17.72
CA LYS A 20 1.99 1.87 -17.15
C LYS A 20 2.51 0.47 -16.86
N ASP A 21 3.80 0.33 -16.55
CA ASP A 21 4.38 -0.93 -16.09
C ASP A 21 3.92 -1.27 -14.66
N PRO A 22 3.15 -2.35 -14.45
CA PRO A 22 2.60 -2.68 -13.14
C PRO A 22 3.65 -2.86 -12.03
N MET A 23 4.84 -3.38 -12.36
CA MET A 23 5.90 -3.62 -11.38
C MET A 23 6.60 -2.34 -10.92
N ALA A 24 6.53 -1.28 -11.72
CA ALA A 24 7.15 -0.01 -11.39
C ALA A 24 6.36 0.74 -10.31
N TYR A 25 5.04 0.54 -10.24
CA TYR A 25 4.19 1.15 -9.23
C TYR A 25 4.58 0.71 -7.81
N SER A 26 4.71 -0.60 -7.56
CA SER A 26 5.13 -1.11 -6.24
C SER A 26 6.55 -0.67 -5.87
N THR A 27 7.45 -0.65 -6.86
CA THR A 27 8.83 -0.18 -6.66
C THR A 27 8.85 1.29 -6.24
N LEU A 28 8.15 2.16 -6.98
CA LEU A 28 8.13 3.59 -6.70
C LEU A 28 7.38 3.90 -5.39
N ALA A 29 6.29 3.18 -5.11
CA ALA A 29 5.54 3.32 -3.87
C ALA A 29 6.43 3.02 -2.66
N TRP A 30 7.20 1.94 -2.70
CA TRP A 30 8.16 1.60 -1.64
C TRP A 30 9.27 2.65 -1.46
N LEU A 31 9.76 3.27 -2.53
CA LEU A 31 10.76 4.35 -2.43
C LEU A 31 10.19 5.56 -1.69
N TYR A 32 8.94 5.94 -2.00
CA TYR A 32 8.24 7.02 -1.30
C TYR A 32 7.85 6.65 0.14
N GLU A 33 7.46 5.40 0.40
CA GLU A 33 7.16 4.92 1.74
C GLU A 33 8.41 4.91 2.63
N SER A 34 9.53 4.40 2.12
CA SER A 34 10.76 4.23 2.90
C SER A 34 11.58 5.52 3.03
N GLY A 35 11.35 6.50 2.16
CA GLY A 35 12.23 7.67 2.03
C GLY A 35 13.62 7.30 1.49
N MET A 36 13.76 6.15 0.83
CA MET A 36 15.04 5.72 0.28
C MET A 36 15.30 6.45 -1.04
N PHE A 37 16.38 7.24 -1.08
CA PHE A 37 16.84 8.03 -2.23
C PHE A 37 15.91 9.18 -2.69
N ILE A 38 14.71 9.27 -2.13
CA ILE A 38 13.74 10.35 -2.33
C ILE A 38 13.12 10.71 -0.97
N ALA A 39 12.62 11.95 -0.80
CA ALA A 39 11.91 12.33 0.41
C ALA A 39 10.70 11.41 0.64
N GLN A 40 10.48 10.99 1.89
CA GLN A 40 9.34 10.16 2.24
C GLN A 40 8.03 10.90 1.95
N ASP A 41 7.11 10.24 1.28
CA ASP A 41 5.77 10.76 1.00
C ASP A 41 4.73 9.62 1.01
N ILE A 42 4.09 9.45 2.17
CA ILE A 42 3.09 8.41 2.38
C ILE A 42 1.87 8.60 1.48
N ASN A 43 1.48 9.84 1.19
CA ASN A 43 0.34 10.10 0.31
C ASN A 43 0.65 9.69 -1.13
N HIS A 44 1.87 9.94 -1.58
CA HIS A 44 2.30 9.52 -2.90
C HIS A 44 2.39 8.00 -3.00
N ALA A 45 2.93 7.31 -2.00
CA ALA A 45 2.95 5.85 -1.95
C ALA A 45 1.52 5.26 -2.05
N ILE A 46 0.56 5.84 -1.32
CA ILE A 46 -0.87 5.47 -1.42
C ILE A 46 -1.41 5.71 -2.84
N SER A 47 -1.13 6.87 -3.44
CA SER A 47 -1.59 7.19 -4.81
C SER A 47 -1.10 6.14 -5.81
N LEU A 48 0.17 5.75 -5.73
CA LEU A 48 0.77 4.78 -6.64
C LEU A 48 0.12 3.40 -6.51
N HIS A 49 -0.18 2.93 -5.30
CA HIS A 49 -0.93 1.69 -5.13
C HIS A 49 -2.35 1.78 -5.66
N LYS A 50 -3.03 2.92 -5.50
CA LYS A 50 -4.38 3.14 -6.07
C LYS A 50 -4.34 3.18 -7.59
N GLU A 51 -3.35 3.83 -8.19
CA GLU A 51 -3.17 3.87 -9.63
C GLU A 51 -2.86 2.49 -10.21
N PHE A 52 -2.03 1.70 -9.52
CA PHE A 52 -1.78 0.30 -9.86
C PHE A 52 -3.07 -0.52 -9.91
N LEU A 53 -3.93 -0.39 -8.89
CA LEU A 53 -5.22 -1.08 -8.84
C LEU A 53 -6.22 -0.59 -9.91
N ALA A 54 -5.99 0.58 -10.51
CA ALA A 54 -6.83 1.18 -11.54
C ALA A 54 -6.28 0.97 -12.97
N LEU A 55 -5.20 0.22 -13.15
CA LEU A 55 -4.67 -0.09 -14.48
C LEU A 55 -5.69 -0.92 -15.28
N ASP A 56 -5.85 -0.57 -16.56
CA ASP A 56 -6.70 -1.32 -17.52
C ASP A 56 -5.91 -2.51 -18.11
N VAL A 57 -5.44 -3.39 -17.24
CA VAL A 57 -4.71 -4.62 -17.59
C VAL A 57 -5.08 -5.73 -16.61
N GLU A 58 -4.96 -6.99 -17.05
CA GLU A 58 -5.12 -8.11 -16.13
C GLU A 58 -3.93 -8.18 -15.16
N LEU A 59 -4.22 -8.06 -13.86
CA LEU A 59 -3.21 -8.12 -12.81
C LEU A 59 -3.28 -9.47 -12.09
N PRO A 60 -2.12 -10.08 -11.74
CA PRO A 60 -2.11 -11.27 -10.91
C PRO A 60 -2.82 -11.01 -9.57
N LYS A 61 -3.70 -11.91 -9.15
CA LYS A 61 -4.43 -11.81 -7.87
C LYS A 61 -3.49 -11.59 -6.69
N SER A 62 -2.30 -12.21 -6.70
CA SER A 62 -1.27 -12.02 -5.69
C SER A 62 -0.74 -10.58 -5.64
N SER A 63 -0.51 -9.95 -6.79
CA SER A 63 -0.07 -8.56 -6.89
C SER A 63 -1.14 -7.58 -6.42
N VAL A 64 -2.42 -7.84 -6.77
CA VAL A 64 -3.56 -7.06 -6.27
C VAL A 64 -3.66 -7.18 -4.76
N THR A 65 -3.59 -8.40 -4.24
CA THR A 65 -3.61 -8.67 -2.78
C THR A 65 -2.47 -7.95 -2.05
N ALA A 66 -1.25 -7.97 -2.61
CA ALA A 66 -0.11 -7.26 -2.04
C ALA A 66 -0.32 -5.75 -2.01
N ALA A 67 -0.88 -5.15 -3.07
CA ALA A 67 -1.19 -3.72 -3.08
C ALA A 67 -2.26 -3.33 -2.04
N HIS A 68 -3.28 -4.17 -1.83
CA HIS A 68 -4.23 -3.97 -0.74
C HIS A 68 -3.57 -4.10 0.64
N GLU A 69 -2.62 -5.04 0.80
CA GLU A 69 -1.88 -5.17 2.06
C GLU A 69 -1.04 -3.91 2.37
N GLU A 70 -0.33 -3.37 1.38
CA GLU A 70 0.43 -2.14 1.56
C GLU A 70 -0.48 -0.93 1.82
N LEU A 71 -1.61 -0.81 1.12
CA LEU A 71 -2.60 0.24 1.41
C LEU A 71 -3.11 0.16 2.86
N ALA A 72 -3.41 -1.03 3.38
CA ALA A 72 -3.83 -1.18 4.76
C ALA A 72 -2.75 -0.71 5.76
N LYS A 73 -1.47 -0.99 5.49
CA LYS A 73 -0.34 -0.52 6.32
C LYS A 73 -0.19 1.00 6.25
N LEU A 74 -0.24 1.58 5.05
CA LEU A 74 -0.09 3.03 4.84
C LEU A 74 -1.25 3.81 5.46
N TYR A 75 -2.49 3.34 5.29
CA TYR A 75 -3.65 3.97 5.94
C TYR A 75 -3.64 3.83 7.46
N LYS A 76 -3.04 2.78 8.00
CA LYS A 76 -2.81 2.66 9.45
C LYS A 76 -1.88 3.75 9.97
N ILE A 77 -0.83 4.11 9.22
CA ILE A 77 0.06 5.24 9.57
C ILE A 77 -0.75 6.55 9.62
N GLN A 78 -1.69 6.72 8.70
CA GLN A 78 -2.58 7.88 8.64
C GLN A 78 -3.75 7.83 9.63
N GLN A 79 -3.91 6.73 10.37
CA GLN A 79 -5.07 6.47 11.23
C GLN A 79 -6.41 6.54 10.47
N ASN A 80 -6.41 6.25 9.16
CA ASN A 80 -7.63 6.13 8.38
C ASN A 80 -8.21 4.73 8.56
N TRP A 81 -8.86 4.49 9.71
CA TRP A 81 -9.28 3.15 10.13
C TRP A 81 -10.34 2.53 9.22
N LEU A 82 -11.19 3.33 8.58
CA LEU A 82 -12.15 2.84 7.60
C LEU A 82 -11.40 2.21 6.41
N ALA A 83 -10.42 2.93 5.84
CA ALA A 83 -9.63 2.40 4.74
C ALA A 83 -8.74 1.21 5.16
N VAL A 84 -8.22 1.21 6.40
CA VAL A 84 -7.52 0.02 6.96
C VAL A 84 -8.43 -1.20 6.92
N SER A 85 -9.67 -1.06 7.40
CA SER A 85 -10.65 -2.15 7.41
C SER A 85 -10.94 -2.67 6.00
N ASP A 86 -11.24 -1.77 5.06
CA ASP A 86 -11.60 -2.13 3.69
C ASP A 86 -10.47 -2.89 2.98
N HIS A 87 -9.25 -2.36 3.05
CA HIS A 87 -8.09 -2.97 2.39
C HIS A 87 -7.64 -4.26 3.09
N ALA A 88 -7.67 -4.33 4.42
CA ALA A 88 -7.35 -5.55 5.14
C ALA A 88 -8.39 -6.66 4.90
N GLN A 89 -9.68 -6.32 4.80
CA GLN A 89 -10.73 -7.28 4.47
C GLN A 89 -10.49 -7.90 3.08
N TYR A 90 -10.13 -7.09 2.09
CA TYR A 90 -9.76 -7.60 0.77
C TYR A 90 -8.62 -8.64 0.87
N VAL A 91 -7.57 -8.35 1.65
CA VAL A 91 -6.44 -9.29 1.85
C VAL A 91 -6.91 -10.57 2.52
N PHE A 92 -7.72 -10.48 3.57
CA PHE A 92 -8.24 -11.64 4.30
C PHE A 92 -9.02 -12.60 3.40
N ASP A 93 -9.81 -12.05 2.48
CA ASP A 93 -10.66 -12.82 1.56
C ASP A 93 -9.89 -13.40 0.36
N ASN A 94 -8.78 -12.78 -0.02
CA ASN A 94 -8.11 -13.09 -1.30
C ASN A 94 -6.74 -13.74 -1.17
N THR A 95 -6.08 -13.67 -0.01
CA THR A 95 -4.79 -14.32 0.19
C THR A 95 -4.92 -15.83 0.40
N THR A 96 -3.96 -16.59 -0.11
CA THR A 96 -3.79 -18.03 0.18
C THR A 96 -2.78 -18.28 1.30
N PHE A 97 -2.09 -17.24 1.77
CA PHE A 97 -1.07 -17.35 2.81
C PHE A 97 -1.68 -17.11 4.19
N GLU A 98 -1.66 -18.14 5.03
CA GLU A 98 -2.19 -18.07 6.41
C GLU A 98 -1.56 -16.95 7.25
N PHE A 99 -0.29 -16.64 7.00
CA PHE A 99 0.38 -15.51 7.65
C PHE A 99 -0.31 -14.18 7.33
N ASN A 100 -0.48 -13.86 6.05
CA ASN A 100 -1.11 -12.63 5.59
C ASN A 100 -2.58 -12.59 6.04
N LYS A 101 -3.28 -13.73 6.04
CA LYS A 101 -4.66 -13.81 6.53
C LYS A 101 -4.77 -13.46 8.02
N LYS A 102 -3.88 -14.00 8.85
CA LYS A 102 -3.82 -13.67 10.29
C LYS A 102 -3.48 -12.20 10.52
N TYR A 103 -2.53 -11.66 9.76
CA TYR A 103 -2.16 -10.25 9.85
C TYR A 103 -3.32 -9.33 9.45
N ALA A 104 -4.01 -9.62 8.35
CA ALA A 104 -5.21 -8.91 7.92
C ALA A 104 -6.32 -8.94 8.98
N ALA A 105 -6.58 -10.11 9.58
CA ALA A 105 -7.55 -10.23 10.67
C ALA A 105 -7.21 -9.35 11.89
N GLN A 106 -5.92 -9.22 12.22
CA GLN A 106 -5.48 -8.31 13.28
C GLN A 106 -5.74 -6.84 12.93
N LEU A 107 -5.45 -6.43 11.69
CA LEU A 107 -5.70 -5.07 11.23
C LEU A 107 -7.20 -4.73 11.23
N ILE A 108 -8.05 -5.66 10.79
CA ILE A 108 -9.52 -5.50 10.83
C ILE A 108 -10.00 -5.26 12.26
N LYS A 109 -9.54 -6.09 13.21
CA LYS A 109 -9.91 -5.92 14.62
C LYS A 109 -9.46 -4.57 15.18
N ILE A 110 -8.22 -4.17 14.92
CA ILE A 110 -7.69 -2.86 15.35
C ILE A 110 -8.54 -1.72 14.78
N ALA A 111 -8.88 -1.79 13.49
CA ALA A 111 -9.70 -0.77 12.83
C ALA A 111 -11.10 -0.68 13.45
N GLN A 112 -11.74 -1.82 13.75
CA GLN A 112 -13.04 -1.87 14.40
C GLN A 112 -13.01 -1.23 15.79
N ASP A 113 -12.03 -1.60 16.63
CA ASP A 113 -11.88 -1.03 17.97
C ASP A 113 -11.70 0.50 17.91
N LYS A 114 -10.88 0.98 16.96
CA LYS A 114 -10.63 2.42 16.76
C LYS A 114 -11.84 3.20 16.26
N LEU A 115 -12.60 2.64 15.31
CA LEU A 115 -13.83 3.26 14.81
C LEU A 115 -14.89 3.41 15.91
N VAL A 116 -14.96 2.45 16.85
CA VAL A 116 -15.85 2.52 18.01
C VAL A 116 -15.39 3.62 18.99
N GLU A 117 -14.09 3.71 19.29
CA GLU A 117 -13.52 4.78 20.13
C GLU A 117 -13.81 6.19 19.56
N GLU A 118 -13.66 6.37 18.25
CA GLU A 118 -13.92 7.63 17.55
C GLU A 118 -15.42 7.99 17.52
N GLY A 119 -16.29 6.98 17.44
CA GLY A 119 -17.74 7.15 17.52
C GLY A 119 -18.21 7.61 18.90
N HIS A 120 -17.60 7.08 19.97
CA HIS A 120 -17.93 7.46 21.36
C HIS A 120 -17.34 8.80 21.79
N SER A 121 -16.31 9.33 21.10
CA SER A 121 -15.70 10.62 21.43
C SER A 121 -16.48 11.85 20.92
N LYS A 122 -17.66 11.64 20.30
CA LYS A 122 -18.49 12.71 19.72
C LYS A 122 -19.72 13.08 20.56
N HIS A 123 -19.75 12.73 21.84
CA HIS A 123 -20.86 13.00 22.76
C HIS A 123 -20.43 13.70 24.04
#